data_AF-W9VBY6-F1
#
_entry.id   AF-W9VBY6-F1
#
_cell.length_a   1.000
_cell.length_b   1.000
_cell.length_c   1.000
_cell.angle_alpha   90.00
_cell.angle_beta   90.00
_cell.angle_gamma   90.00
#
_symmetry.space_group_name_H-M   'P 1'
#
loop_
_entity.id
_entity.type
_entity.pdbx_description
1 polymer ?
#
loop_
_entity_poly.entity_id
_entity_poly.type
_entity_poly.pdbx_seq_one_letter_code
_entity_poly.pdbx_strand_id
1 'polypeptide(L)'
;MRPRFLRFLCSLLSALYSTLFPFFHSAYCLRFFLERNKVKDYYDLFNKFLRKRNSVFVISPYFDIEFAKNMIKKINPEEVIYVVDDGSDRKDLDKLKRLLEYNCVESYIALGSAPGIVHLKVFYIISKNKRNRIKSFFSRYSAPRKRSDMITARFLMLGSANATDAAFGGKRNAELMVSIDLNEKDERGNNDQDLIDFLELLKSKVIANNKTSSPGFSARLGEFELEFPGFVLSPLSSAPGFDAWLQRGLLVAEYKNDQRFLFVVFALIKNLPKSAIHGIFSNAGFTQISSTKVLRYPYIGQKCIPVCSQIINNPLNEDEDFDEGEDFDEDFDEDEGRYNNGGLFSSSRANKNWKSNHCLWTHLGLWVSNECHQQHGDVMYKKNHNKRNNEIALLKNNKNNPIFKKCLEDGFIAQLQTLWDNLVIQGTDPQSYLINQSGVLDRGYYRGICKNKIETDIILANNRDFEKRYTTGYEFLKVPRFRQDDSAWELFVDSFCESLELEAQKAKSSSLILKAIKRAFEALKPRLSIKSMSVTDIKKTLRDNWDKEIKINGKDYKFGDVISNYF
;
A
#
# COMPACT_ATOMS: atom_id res chain seq x y z
N MET A 1 15.09 -18.84 -9.68
CA MET A 1 16.44 -19.42 -9.51
C MET A 1 16.52 -20.78 -10.19
N ARG A 2 17.62 -21.08 -10.90
CA ARG A 2 17.79 -22.39 -11.57
C ARG A 2 17.98 -23.49 -10.50
N PRO A 3 17.29 -24.65 -10.60
CA PRO A 3 17.39 -25.75 -9.62
C PRO A 3 18.82 -26.23 -9.33
N ARG A 4 19.76 -26.03 -10.28
CA ARG A 4 21.17 -26.37 -10.13
C ARG A 4 21.91 -25.48 -9.11
N PHE A 5 21.54 -24.20 -9.01
CA PHE A 5 22.18 -23.28 -8.07
C PHE A 5 21.75 -23.56 -6.62
N LEU A 6 20.48 -23.90 -6.41
CA LEU A 6 19.97 -24.30 -5.09
C LEU A 6 20.59 -25.62 -4.63
N ARG A 7 20.75 -26.59 -5.53
CA ARG A 7 21.49 -27.84 -5.22
C ARG A 7 22.94 -27.57 -4.86
N PHE A 8 23.61 -26.68 -5.59
CA PHE A 8 24.98 -26.29 -5.28
C PHE A 8 25.09 -25.62 -3.90
N LEU A 9 24.20 -24.69 -3.58
CA LEU A 9 24.19 -24.01 -2.28
C LEU A 9 23.88 -24.99 -1.12
N CYS A 10 22.91 -25.90 -1.29
CA CYS A 10 22.62 -26.93 -0.30
C CYS A 10 23.78 -27.93 -0.14
N SER A 11 24.45 -28.32 -1.22
CA SER A 11 25.64 -29.18 -1.15
C SER A 11 26.82 -28.46 -0.50
N LEU A 12 27.01 -27.17 -0.76
CA LEU A 12 28.05 -26.35 -0.14
C LEU A 12 27.81 -26.17 1.36
N LEU A 13 26.58 -25.85 1.76
CA LEU A 13 26.19 -25.73 3.16
C LEU A 13 26.26 -27.07 3.89
N SER A 14 25.83 -28.16 3.25
CA SER A 14 25.96 -29.52 3.81
C SER A 14 27.43 -29.94 3.96
N ALA A 15 28.29 -29.59 2.99
CA ALA A 15 29.71 -29.87 3.04
C ALA A 15 30.39 -29.09 4.17
N LEU A 16 30.14 -27.77 4.26
CA LEU A 16 30.62 -26.91 5.35
C LEU A 16 30.17 -27.41 6.74
N TYR A 17 28.94 -27.90 6.86
CA TYR A 17 28.42 -28.44 8.11
C TYR A 17 29.11 -29.74 8.52
N SER A 18 29.38 -30.63 7.55
CA SER A 18 30.05 -31.91 7.80
C SER A 18 31.54 -31.81 8.11
N THR A 19 32.24 -30.77 7.61
CA THR A 19 33.67 -30.56 7.90
C THR A 19 33.92 -29.77 9.17
N LEU A 20 32.99 -28.91 9.61
CA LEU A 20 33.19 -28.07 10.81
C LEU A 20 32.69 -28.70 12.10
N PHE A 21 31.79 -29.69 12.08
CA PHE A 21 31.17 -30.22 13.30
C PHE A 21 30.95 -31.75 13.28
N PRO A 22 31.99 -32.57 13.49
CA PRO A 22 31.88 -34.04 13.45
C PRO A 22 31.27 -34.68 14.71
N PHE A 23 30.84 -33.91 15.72
CA PHE A 23 30.37 -34.44 17.02
C PHE A 23 28.86 -34.32 17.31
N PHE A 24 28.02 -33.92 16.34
CA PHE A 24 26.57 -33.89 16.54
C PHE A 24 25.93 -35.28 16.39
N HIS A 25 25.89 -36.03 17.50
CA HIS A 25 25.08 -37.24 17.65
C HIS A 25 24.10 -37.15 18.84
N SER A 26 23.68 -35.94 19.21
CA SER A 26 22.69 -35.69 20.27
C SER A 26 21.36 -35.26 19.65
N ALA A 27 20.33 -36.09 19.88
CA ALA A 27 18.99 -35.88 19.35
C ALA A 27 18.29 -34.64 19.94
N TYR A 28 18.46 -33.51 19.28
CA TYR A 28 17.42 -32.50 19.13
C TYR A 28 17.09 -32.47 17.65
N CYS A 29 15.84 -32.73 17.30
CA CYS A 29 15.33 -32.50 15.96
C CYS A 29 15.28 -30.99 15.71
N LEU A 30 16.42 -30.34 15.51
CA LEU A 30 16.51 -29.24 14.57
C LEU A 30 16.35 -29.86 13.18
N ARG A 31 15.12 -30.31 12.91
CA ARG A 31 14.74 -30.88 11.62
C ARG A 31 14.74 -29.71 10.64
N PHE A 32 15.92 -29.37 10.12
CA PHE A 32 16.02 -28.71 8.84
C PHE A 32 15.18 -29.58 7.91
N PHE A 33 14.00 -29.08 7.54
CA PHE A 33 12.99 -29.78 6.75
C PHE A 33 13.44 -29.86 5.28
N LEU A 34 14.66 -30.37 5.07
CA LEU A 34 15.21 -30.85 3.81
C LEU A 34 15.23 -32.39 3.83
N GLU A 35 14.44 -33.04 4.69
CA GLU A 35 14.06 -34.43 4.44
C GLU A 35 13.23 -34.45 3.14
N ARG A 36 13.81 -35.11 2.14
CA ARG A 36 13.37 -35.60 0.82
C ARG A 36 11.88 -35.94 0.55
N ASN A 37 10.92 -35.58 1.41
CA ASN A 37 9.52 -35.95 1.28
C ASN A 37 8.58 -34.72 1.17
N LYS A 38 8.26 -34.35 -0.08
CA LYS A 38 6.95 -33.82 -0.55
C LYS A 38 6.29 -32.62 0.16
N VAL A 39 6.99 -31.76 0.90
CA VAL A 39 6.43 -30.44 1.27
C VAL A 39 6.36 -29.59 -0.01
N LYS A 40 5.16 -29.36 -0.53
CA LYS A 40 4.96 -28.53 -1.73
C LYS A 40 4.90 -27.05 -1.37
N ASP A 41 4.40 -26.76 -0.18
CA ASP A 41 4.24 -25.41 0.38
C ASP A 41 4.24 -25.46 1.92
N TYR A 42 4.34 -24.31 2.60
CA TYR A 42 4.36 -24.27 4.08
C TYR A 42 3.02 -24.62 4.70
N TYR A 43 1.92 -24.56 3.94
CA TYR A 43 0.65 -25.05 4.44
C TYR A 43 0.68 -26.56 4.71
N ASP A 44 1.63 -27.31 4.15
CA ASP A 44 1.79 -28.73 4.49
C ASP A 44 2.28 -28.94 5.93
N LEU A 45 2.91 -27.93 6.55
CA LEU A 45 3.24 -27.98 7.97
C LEU A 45 1.97 -28.07 8.83
N PHE A 46 0.84 -27.52 8.35
CA PHE A 46 -0.44 -27.59 9.04
C PHE A 46 -1.10 -28.99 8.97
N ASN A 47 -0.71 -29.84 8.02
CA ASN A 47 -1.33 -31.16 7.83
C ASN A 47 -1.10 -32.10 9.04
N LYS A 48 -0.18 -31.77 9.94
CA LYS A 48 0.04 -32.51 11.20
C LYS A 48 -1.08 -32.31 12.23
N PHE A 49 -1.97 -31.34 12.02
CA PHE A 49 -2.99 -30.90 12.98
C PHE A 49 -4.41 -31.40 12.68
N LEU A 50 -4.57 -32.61 12.14
CA LEU A 50 -5.89 -33.24 11.85
C LEU A 50 -6.71 -33.61 13.12
N ARG A 51 -6.38 -33.04 14.27
CA ARG A 51 -6.90 -33.40 15.59
C ARG A 51 -8.12 -32.55 15.94
N LYS A 52 -8.94 -33.05 16.86
CA LYS A 52 -10.11 -32.31 17.37
C LYS A 52 -9.61 -31.30 18.41
N ARG A 53 -10.07 -30.04 18.33
CA ARG A 53 -9.78 -28.93 19.25
C ARG A 53 -8.37 -28.34 19.13
N ASN A 54 -8.18 -27.52 18.10
CA ASN A 54 -6.94 -26.76 17.93
C ASN A 54 -7.17 -25.28 18.31
N SER A 55 -6.21 -24.70 19.02
CA SER A 55 -6.08 -23.26 19.24
C SER A 55 -4.86 -22.77 18.48
N VAL A 56 -5.00 -21.68 17.74
CA VAL A 56 -3.91 -21.11 16.92
C VAL A 56 -3.65 -19.68 17.34
N PHE A 57 -2.42 -19.38 17.70
CA PHE A 57 -1.94 -18.03 17.98
C PHE A 57 -0.97 -17.58 16.90
N VAL A 58 -1.30 -16.47 16.24
CA VAL A 58 -0.52 -15.90 15.13
C VAL A 58 -0.04 -14.52 15.53
N ILE A 59 1.26 -14.28 15.46
CA ILE A 59 1.86 -12.94 15.48
C ILE A 59 2.48 -12.72 14.11
N SER A 60 1.99 -11.73 13.37
CA SER A 60 2.57 -11.40 12.07
C SER A 60 2.33 -9.93 11.69
N PRO A 61 3.35 -9.21 11.18
CA PRO A 61 3.15 -7.82 10.76
C PRO A 61 2.21 -7.71 9.57
N TYR A 62 2.15 -8.74 8.73
CA TYR A 62 1.33 -8.77 7.52
C TYR A 62 0.51 -10.05 7.49
N PHE A 63 -0.76 -9.90 7.08
CA PHE A 63 -1.63 -11.01 6.81
C PHE A 63 -2.41 -10.78 5.52
N ASP A 64 -2.93 -11.86 4.95
CA ASP A 64 -4.00 -11.79 3.95
C ASP A 64 -5.13 -12.77 4.28
N ILE A 65 -6.27 -12.54 3.64
CA ILE A 65 -7.49 -13.32 3.86
C ILE A 65 -7.35 -14.75 3.33
N GLU A 66 -6.54 -14.96 2.29
CA GLU A 66 -6.33 -16.29 1.71
C GLU A 66 -5.51 -17.19 2.65
N PHE A 67 -4.52 -16.64 3.35
CA PHE A 67 -3.83 -17.34 4.41
C PHE A 67 -4.77 -17.80 5.52
N ALA A 68 -5.60 -16.88 6.04
CA ALA A 68 -6.54 -17.23 7.10
C ALA A 68 -7.51 -18.32 6.64
N LYS A 69 -8.04 -18.25 5.41
CA LYS A 69 -8.89 -19.31 4.82
C LYS A 69 -8.17 -20.66 4.78
N ASN A 70 -6.94 -20.70 4.27
CA ASN A 70 -6.17 -21.93 4.14
C ASN A 70 -5.80 -22.52 5.52
N MET A 71 -5.45 -21.66 6.48
CA MET A 71 -5.17 -22.05 7.87
C MET A 71 -6.41 -22.67 8.52
N ILE A 72 -7.57 -22.00 8.46
CA ILE A 72 -8.84 -22.50 9.00
C ILE A 72 -9.20 -23.84 8.37
N LYS A 73 -9.11 -23.94 7.04
CA LYS A 73 -9.44 -25.16 6.30
C LYS A 73 -8.56 -26.35 6.70
N LYS A 74 -7.26 -26.13 6.91
CA LYS A 74 -6.30 -27.21 7.18
C LYS A 74 -6.21 -27.60 8.66
N ILE A 75 -6.23 -26.61 9.55
CA ILE A 75 -6.11 -26.83 11.01
C ILE A 75 -7.47 -27.10 11.64
N ASN A 76 -8.55 -26.53 11.08
CA ASN A 76 -9.90 -26.54 11.68
C ASN A 76 -9.88 -26.09 13.16
N PRO A 77 -9.41 -24.87 13.45
CA PRO A 77 -9.28 -24.38 14.82
C PRO A 77 -10.63 -24.08 15.45
N GLU A 78 -10.75 -24.31 16.76
CA GLU A 78 -11.88 -23.81 17.57
C GLU A 78 -11.63 -22.36 18.00
N GLU A 79 -10.36 -22.00 18.22
CA GLU A 79 -9.93 -20.68 18.67
C GLU A 79 -8.77 -20.17 17.80
N VAL A 80 -8.84 -18.90 17.41
CA VAL A 80 -7.79 -18.20 16.67
C VAL A 80 -7.50 -16.85 17.31
N ILE A 81 -6.25 -16.63 17.69
CA ILE A 81 -5.76 -15.39 18.28
C ILE A 81 -4.76 -14.77 17.32
N TYR A 82 -4.96 -13.51 16.94
CA TYR A 82 -4.07 -12.74 16.08
C TYR A 82 -3.47 -11.55 16.83
N VAL A 83 -2.18 -11.33 16.62
CA VAL A 83 -1.50 -10.06 16.88
C VAL A 83 -0.94 -9.58 15.54
N VAL A 84 -1.44 -8.43 15.11
CA VAL A 84 -1.04 -7.78 13.85
C VAL A 84 -0.38 -6.44 14.13
N ASP A 85 0.48 -5.98 13.24
CA ASP A 85 1.07 -4.64 13.34
C ASP A 85 -0.03 -3.57 13.44
N ASP A 86 0.12 -2.63 14.35
CA ASP A 86 -0.79 -1.50 14.53
C ASP A 86 -0.76 -0.53 13.35
N GLY A 87 0.12 -0.70 12.36
CA GLY A 87 0.00 -0.06 11.06
C GLY A 87 -0.93 -0.75 10.06
N SER A 88 -1.57 -1.88 10.40
CA SER A 88 -2.47 -2.62 9.50
C SER A 88 -3.72 -1.81 9.10
N ASP A 89 -4.21 -2.01 7.86
CA ASP A 89 -5.44 -1.35 7.37
C ASP A 89 -6.66 -1.91 8.10
N ARG A 90 -7.50 -1.02 8.64
CA ARG A 90 -8.72 -1.40 9.34
C ARG A 90 -9.67 -2.23 8.48
N LYS A 91 -9.79 -1.92 7.19
CA LYS A 91 -10.67 -2.66 6.28
C LYS A 91 -10.25 -4.12 6.15
N ASP A 92 -8.95 -4.41 6.20
CA ASP A 92 -8.45 -5.77 6.11
C ASP A 92 -8.62 -6.52 7.43
N LEU A 93 -8.47 -5.83 8.57
CA LEU A 93 -8.77 -6.39 9.89
C LEU A 93 -10.26 -6.74 10.04
N ASP A 94 -11.15 -5.88 9.56
CA ASP A 94 -12.59 -6.14 9.55
C ASP A 94 -12.95 -7.34 8.65
N LYS A 95 -12.27 -7.52 7.50
CA LYS A 95 -12.43 -8.72 6.66
C LYS A 95 -11.95 -9.98 7.36
N LEU A 96 -10.83 -9.92 8.07
CA LEU A 96 -10.30 -11.05 8.85
C LEU A 96 -11.29 -11.46 9.95
N LYS A 97 -11.78 -10.48 10.71
CA LYS A 97 -12.79 -10.71 11.75
C LYS A 97 -14.04 -11.38 11.20
N ARG A 98 -14.62 -10.84 10.12
CA ARG A 98 -15.80 -11.43 9.45
C ARG A 98 -15.55 -12.84 8.93
N LEU A 99 -14.35 -13.11 8.40
CA LEU A 99 -13.98 -14.45 7.96
C LEU A 99 -13.99 -15.45 9.12
N LEU A 100 -13.40 -15.08 10.27
CA LEU A 100 -13.32 -15.95 11.45
C LEU A 100 -14.72 -16.20 12.03
N GLU A 101 -15.55 -15.16 12.14
CA GLU A 101 -16.96 -15.25 12.57
C GLU A 101 -17.78 -16.17 11.64
N TYR A 102 -17.63 -16.02 10.32
CA TYR A 102 -18.33 -16.84 9.33
C TYR A 102 -18.00 -18.34 9.46
N ASN A 103 -16.79 -18.68 9.89
CA ASN A 103 -16.36 -20.07 10.10
C ASN A 103 -16.65 -20.58 11.53
N CYS A 104 -17.41 -19.82 12.34
CA CYS A 104 -17.74 -20.15 13.73
C CYS A 104 -16.49 -20.42 14.61
N VAL A 105 -15.41 -19.68 14.35
CA VAL A 105 -14.17 -19.77 15.11
C VAL A 105 -14.18 -18.68 16.19
N GLU A 106 -13.94 -19.05 17.44
CA GLU A 106 -13.74 -18.07 18.52
C GLU A 106 -12.47 -17.27 18.20
N SER A 107 -12.57 -15.95 18.14
CA SER A 107 -11.46 -15.14 17.65
C SER A 107 -11.18 -13.89 18.47
N TYR A 108 -9.87 -13.62 18.61
CA TYR A 108 -9.35 -12.44 19.28
C TYR A 108 -8.29 -11.80 18.39
N ILE A 109 -8.42 -10.51 18.11
CA ILE A 109 -7.47 -9.76 17.29
C ILE A 109 -6.96 -8.58 18.13
N ALA A 110 -5.66 -8.49 18.30
CA ALA A 110 -4.99 -7.35 18.93
C ALA A 110 -4.02 -6.68 17.96
N LEU A 111 -3.76 -5.41 18.24
CA LEU A 111 -2.73 -4.61 17.57
C LEU A 111 -1.44 -4.69 18.38
N GLY A 112 -0.34 -5.01 17.73
CA GLY A 112 1.00 -4.92 18.28
C GLY A 112 1.66 -3.62 17.83
N SER A 113 2.20 -2.86 18.77
CA SER A 113 2.89 -1.59 18.53
C SER A 113 4.31 -1.64 19.09
N ALA A 114 5.27 -1.19 18.30
CA ALA A 114 6.67 -1.01 18.66
C ALA A 114 7.22 0.21 17.92
N PRO A 115 8.38 0.79 18.31
CA PRO A 115 9.09 1.71 17.43
C PRO A 115 9.27 1.04 16.04
N GLY A 116 8.73 1.65 14.99
CA GLY A 116 8.66 1.03 13.66
C GLY A 116 7.50 0.03 13.50
N ILE A 117 7.82 -1.27 13.37
CA ILE A 117 6.82 -2.34 13.11
C ILE A 117 7.03 -3.55 14.01
N VAL A 118 5.95 -4.25 14.39
CA VAL A 118 6.04 -5.56 15.07
C VAL A 118 6.40 -6.64 14.05
N HIS A 119 7.69 -6.80 13.78
CA HIS A 119 8.18 -7.69 12.71
C HIS A 119 8.25 -9.19 13.09
N LEU A 120 7.63 -9.59 14.20
CA LEU A 120 7.56 -10.98 14.66
C LEU A 120 6.67 -11.84 13.76
N LYS A 121 7.11 -13.06 13.45
CA LYS A 121 6.38 -14.02 12.59
C LYS A 121 6.32 -15.36 13.29
N VAL A 122 5.31 -15.50 14.13
CA VAL A 122 5.18 -16.59 15.10
C VAL A 122 3.83 -17.24 14.90
N PHE A 123 3.82 -18.56 14.84
CA PHE A 123 2.62 -19.37 14.75
C PHE A 123 2.70 -20.46 15.83
N TYR A 124 1.92 -20.29 16.88
CA TYR A 124 1.88 -21.19 18.02
C TYR A 124 0.55 -21.95 18.04
N ILE A 125 0.62 -23.27 17.88
CA ILE A 125 -0.53 -24.15 17.72
C ILE A 125 -0.61 -25.10 18.91
N ILE A 126 -1.76 -25.16 19.55
CA ILE A 126 -2.05 -26.05 20.66
C ILE A 126 -3.11 -27.04 20.20
N SER A 127 -2.79 -28.32 20.28
CA SER A 127 -3.71 -29.41 19.94
C SER A 127 -4.07 -30.21 21.19
N LYS A 128 -5.35 -30.21 21.54
CA LYS A 128 -5.87 -30.84 22.76
C LYS A 128 -6.55 -32.17 22.43
N ASN A 129 -5.82 -33.27 22.60
CA ASN A 129 -6.37 -34.59 22.36
C ASN A 129 -6.90 -35.26 23.63
N LYS A 130 -8.10 -35.83 23.55
CA LYS A 130 -8.43 -36.97 24.40
C LYS A 130 -7.52 -38.11 23.99
N ARG A 131 -6.75 -38.65 24.93
CA ARG A 131 -5.92 -39.85 24.70
C ARG A 131 -6.85 -40.93 24.18
N ASN A 132 -6.83 -41.17 22.87
CA ASN A 132 -7.55 -42.31 22.30
C ASN A 132 -6.99 -43.53 23.03
N ARG A 133 -7.88 -44.27 23.67
CA ARG A 133 -7.58 -45.51 24.36
C ARG A 133 -7.00 -46.43 23.29
N ILE A 134 -5.68 -46.37 23.06
CA ILE A 134 -4.98 -47.39 22.31
C ILE A 134 -5.32 -48.63 23.11
N LYS A 135 -6.17 -49.49 22.53
CA LYS A 135 -6.42 -50.83 23.02
C LYS A 135 -5.08 -51.55 22.89
N SER A 136 -4.18 -51.26 23.82
CA SER A 136 -3.01 -52.07 24.08
C SER A 136 -3.59 -53.42 24.46
N PHE A 137 -3.62 -54.32 23.48
CA PHE A 137 -4.16 -55.67 23.61
C PHE A 137 -3.39 -56.49 24.67
N PHE A 138 -2.25 -55.94 25.14
CA PHE A 138 -1.33 -56.56 26.09
C PHE A 138 -1.42 -56.01 27.53
N SER A 139 -2.24 -55.00 27.83
CA SER A 139 -2.42 -54.50 29.21
C SER A 139 -3.69 -55.08 29.86
N ARG A 140 -3.72 -56.39 30.11
CA ARG A 140 -4.79 -57.04 30.91
C ARG A 140 -4.56 -56.99 32.43
N TYR A 141 -3.40 -56.50 32.89
CA TYR A 141 -3.02 -56.58 34.31
C TYR A 141 -2.55 -55.27 34.95
N SER A 142 -2.80 -54.12 34.33
CA SER A 142 -2.47 -52.83 34.94
C SER A 142 -3.72 -52.19 35.53
N ALA A 143 -3.65 -51.84 36.81
CA ALA A 143 -4.70 -51.19 37.61
C ALA A 143 -5.45 -50.08 36.85
N PRO A 144 -6.74 -49.84 37.15
CA PRO A 144 -7.54 -48.82 36.47
C PRO A 144 -6.91 -47.43 36.62
N ARG A 145 -6.19 -46.97 35.59
CA ARG A 145 -5.70 -45.59 35.52
C ARG A 145 -6.92 -44.66 35.49
N LYS A 146 -7.01 -43.79 36.50
CA LYS A 146 -8.06 -42.77 36.65
C LYS A 146 -8.17 -41.90 35.39
N ARG A 147 -9.41 -41.58 35.02
CA ARG A 147 -9.92 -40.53 34.11
C ARG A 147 -8.88 -39.80 33.21
N SER A 148 -8.96 -40.10 31.91
CA SER A 148 -8.80 -39.16 30.78
C SER A 148 -7.76 -38.04 30.93
N ASP A 149 -6.47 -38.36 31.03
CA ASP A 149 -5.42 -37.36 30.83
C ASP A 149 -5.54 -36.81 29.40
N MET A 150 -5.86 -35.53 29.26
CA MET A 150 -5.74 -34.83 27.99
C MET A 150 -4.27 -34.66 27.67
N ILE A 151 -3.86 -35.10 26.49
CA ILE A 151 -2.51 -34.81 25.99
C ILE A 151 -2.59 -33.50 25.23
N THR A 152 -1.90 -32.49 25.74
CA THR A 152 -1.70 -31.20 25.07
C THR A 152 -0.42 -31.28 24.27
N ALA A 153 -0.52 -31.22 22.94
CA ALA A 153 0.64 -31.12 22.06
C ALA A 153 0.77 -29.66 21.60
N ARG A 154 1.98 -29.11 21.72
CA ARG A 154 2.29 -27.71 21.43
C ARG A 154 3.32 -27.62 20.32
N PHE A 155 3.07 -26.72 19.38
CA PHE A 155 3.88 -26.57 18.19
C PHE A 155 4.16 -25.10 17.95
N LEU A 156 5.42 -24.74 17.78
CA LEU A 156 5.85 -23.40 17.48
C LEU A 156 6.47 -23.37 16.09
N MET A 157 6.00 -22.47 15.24
CA MET A 157 6.67 -22.14 13.99
C MET A 157 7.09 -20.67 14.01
N LEU A 158 8.33 -20.42 13.62
CA LEU A 158 8.92 -19.09 13.57
C LEU A 158 9.87 -18.97 12.38
N GLY A 159 9.99 -17.76 11.81
CA GLY A 159 10.87 -17.55 10.66
C GLY A 159 10.58 -16.27 9.88
N SER A 160 10.84 -16.29 8.57
CA SER A 160 10.65 -15.12 7.70
C SER A 160 9.26 -15.00 7.09
N ALA A 161 8.45 -16.08 7.13
CA ALA A 161 7.15 -16.13 6.46
C ALA A 161 6.09 -15.30 7.21
N ASN A 162 5.53 -14.30 6.53
CA ASN A 162 4.35 -13.59 7.02
C ASN A 162 3.10 -14.47 6.94
N ALA A 163 2.02 -14.08 7.61
CA ALA A 163 0.72 -14.75 7.56
C ALA A 163 -0.01 -14.49 6.21
N THR A 164 0.66 -14.72 5.08
CA THR A 164 0.18 -14.43 3.72
C THR A 164 0.28 -15.67 2.82
N ASP A 165 -0.59 -15.76 1.81
CA ASP A 165 -0.55 -16.83 0.80
C ASP A 165 0.73 -16.76 -0.05
N ALA A 166 1.26 -15.55 -0.28
CA ALA A 166 2.53 -15.37 -0.98
C ALA A 166 3.72 -16.03 -0.25
N ALA A 167 3.72 -15.99 1.09
CA ALA A 167 4.74 -16.59 1.93
C ALA A 167 4.49 -18.09 2.13
N PHE A 168 3.26 -18.49 2.47
CA PHE A 168 2.95 -19.89 2.80
C PHE A 168 2.72 -20.79 1.59
N GLY A 169 2.22 -20.26 0.47
CA GLY A 169 1.87 -21.02 -0.72
C GLY A 169 3.06 -21.48 -1.58
N GLY A 170 4.30 -21.09 -1.25
CA GLY A 170 5.53 -21.58 -1.88
C GLY A 170 5.75 -21.15 -3.35
N LYS A 171 4.89 -20.31 -3.91
CA LYS A 171 4.96 -19.90 -5.34
C LYS A 171 5.64 -18.56 -5.59
N ARG A 172 5.64 -17.66 -4.60
CA ARG A 172 6.09 -16.27 -4.78
C ARG A 172 7.36 -15.95 -4.00
N ASN A 173 7.37 -16.24 -2.71
CA ASN A 173 8.50 -15.93 -1.84
C ASN A 173 9.30 -17.20 -1.49
N ALA A 174 10.62 -17.05 -1.39
CA ALA A 174 11.46 -18.02 -0.70
C ALA A 174 11.52 -17.61 0.77
N GLU A 175 10.97 -18.44 1.65
CA GLU A 175 10.96 -18.19 3.09
C GLU A 175 11.86 -19.21 3.81
N LEU A 176 12.19 -18.92 5.06
CA LEU A 176 12.82 -19.87 5.98
C LEU A 176 11.93 -19.96 7.22
N MET A 177 11.55 -21.18 7.59
CA MET A 177 10.71 -21.46 8.75
C MET A 177 11.33 -22.59 9.56
N VAL A 178 11.33 -22.41 10.87
CA VAL A 178 11.67 -23.44 11.85
C VAL A 178 10.36 -23.90 12.50
N SER A 179 10.21 -25.21 12.67
CA SER A 179 9.07 -25.83 13.36
C SER A 179 9.61 -26.62 14.54
N ILE A 180 9.05 -26.39 15.72
CA ILE A 180 9.51 -26.92 17.00
C ILE A 180 8.33 -27.55 17.75
N ASP A 181 8.52 -28.79 18.20
CA ASP A 181 7.58 -29.46 19.09
C ASP A 181 7.96 -29.09 20.53
N LEU A 182 7.09 -28.35 21.24
CA LEU A 182 7.38 -27.86 22.58
C LEU A 182 6.93 -28.88 23.64
N ASN A 183 7.80 -29.20 24.60
CA ASN A 183 7.54 -30.15 25.67
C ASN A 183 7.64 -29.48 27.06
N GLU A 184 6.66 -29.75 27.93
CA GLU A 184 6.66 -29.28 29.35
C GLU A 184 7.72 -29.99 30.21
N LYS A 185 8.28 -31.09 29.72
CA LYS A 185 9.41 -31.84 30.27
C LYS A 185 9.80 -32.90 29.26
N ASP A 186 11.01 -32.83 28.73
CA ASP A 186 11.55 -33.94 27.97
C ASP A 186 12.26 -34.97 28.87
N GLU A 187 12.59 -36.13 28.32
CA GLU A 187 13.23 -37.24 29.04
C GLU A 187 14.64 -36.90 29.57
N ARG A 188 15.22 -35.77 29.15
CA ARG A 188 16.56 -35.30 29.53
C ARG A 188 16.51 -34.16 30.54
N GLY A 189 15.32 -33.76 30.98
CA GLY A 189 15.12 -32.67 31.92
C GLY A 189 15.20 -31.28 31.27
N ASN A 190 15.31 -31.19 29.94
CA ASN A 190 15.13 -29.92 29.25
C ASN A 190 13.64 -29.61 29.17
N ASN A 191 13.31 -28.35 29.38
CA ASN A 191 11.95 -27.91 29.57
C ASN A 191 11.74 -26.61 28.79
N ASP A 192 10.78 -26.62 27.87
CA ASP A 192 10.40 -25.43 27.10
C ASP A 192 9.38 -24.56 27.87
N GLN A 193 9.16 -24.84 29.16
CA GLN A 193 8.12 -24.21 29.98
C GLN A 193 8.20 -22.70 29.98
N ASP A 194 9.39 -22.09 30.08
CA ASP A 194 9.50 -20.64 30.10
C ASP A 194 8.98 -20.01 28.79
N LEU A 195 9.27 -20.65 27.65
CA LEU A 195 8.77 -20.23 26.34
C LEU A 195 7.26 -20.47 26.20
N ILE A 196 6.77 -21.61 26.71
CA ILE A 196 5.34 -21.91 26.75
C ILE A 196 4.61 -20.87 27.60
N ASP A 197 5.11 -20.56 28.80
CA ASP A 197 4.53 -19.61 29.73
C ASP A 197 4.51 -18.20 29.13
N PHE A 198 5.58 -17.80 28.45
CA PHE A 198 5.62 -16.54 27.72
C PHE A 198 4.55 -16.46 26.62
N LEU A 199 4.41 -17.50 25.79
CA LEU A 199 3.41 -17.54 24.71
C LEU A 199 1.98 -17.57 25.25
N GLU A 200 1.70 -18.33 26.32
CA GLU A 200 0.39 -18.35 26.99
C GLU A 200 0.09 -17.01 27.68
N LEU A 201 1.09 -16.35 28.26
CA LEU A 201 0.95 -15.01 28.82
C LEU A 201 0.58 -14.00 27.73
N LEU A 202 1.24 -14.04 26.57
CA LEU A 202 0.87 -13.19 25.43
C LEU A 202 -0.55 -13.46 24.96
N LYS A 203 -0.94 -14.72 24.79
CA LYS A 203 -2.32 -15.09 24.43
C LYS A 203 -3.33 -14.56 25.43
N SER A 204 -3.10 -14.76 26.73
CA SER A 204 -4.02 -14.31 27.78
C SER A 204 -4.14 -12.77 27.82
N LYS A 205 -3.06 -12.03 27.56
CA LYS A 205 -3.09 -10.57 27.41
C LYS A 205 -3.96 -10.13 26.23
N VAL A 206 -3.89 -10.83 25.09
CA VAL A 206 -4.74 -10.55 23.92
C VAL A 206 -6.21 -10.83 24.24
N ILE A 207 -6.52 -11.96 24.88
CA ILE A 207 -7.89 -12.34 25.28
C ILE A 207 -8.46 -11.35 26.29
N ALA A 208 -7.66 -10.90 27.26
CA ALA A 208 -8.06 -9.90 28.23
C ALA A 208 -8.44 -8.55 27.58
N ASN A 209 -8.04 -8.34 26.32
CA ASN A 209 -8.41 -7.18 25.50
C ASN A 209 -8.13 -5.85 26.20
N ASN A 210 -6.96 -5.76 26.86
CA ASN A 210 -6.47 -4.57 27.54
C ASN A 210 -5.13 -4.16 26.96
N LYS A 211 -4.87 -2.85 26.94
CA LYS A 211 -3.57 -2.33 26.52
C LYS A 211 -2.50 -2.77 27.52
N THR A 212 -1.51 -3.53 27.08
CA THR A 212 -0.48 -4.11 27.96
C THR A 212 0.87 -4.15 27.28
N SER A 213 1.93 -3.86 28.04
CA SER A 213 3.30 -4.05 27.55
C SER A 213 3.70 -5.53 27.66
N SER A 214 4.35 -6.04 26.62
CA SER A 214 5.14 -7.27 26.67
C SER A 214 6.61 -6.90 26.72
N PRO A 215 7.34 -7.24 27.80
CA PRO A 215 8.79 -7.09 27.79
C PRO A 215 9.40 -8.00 26.72
N GLY A 216 10.64 -7.69 26.34
CA GLY A 216 11.45 -8.62 25.57
C GLY A 216 11.66 -9.93 26.35
N PHE A 217 11.87 -11.02 25.63
CA PHE A 217 11.99 -12.35 26.22
C PHE A 217 13.05 -13.14 25.49
N SER A 218 13.92 -13.82 26.24
CA SER A 218 14.92 -14.73 25.68
C SER A 218 14.69 -16.14 26.24
N ALA A 219 14.69 -17.14 25.37
CA ALA A 219 14.59 -18.54 25.77
C ALA A 219 15.65 -19.38 25.06
N ARG A 220 16.18 -20.36 25.77
CA ARG A 220 17.11 -21.34 25.21
C ARG A 220 16.35 -22.55 24.71
N LEU A 221 16.53 -22.88 23.43
CA LEU A 221 15.98 -24.06 22.76
C LEU A 221 17.14 -24.99 22.35
N GLY A 222 17.52 -25.89 23.26
CA GLY A 222 18.72 -26.71 23.12
C GLY A 222 19.99 -25.85 23.13
N GLU A 223 20.69 -25.78 22.01
CA GLU A 223 21.89 -24.95 21.83
C GLU A 223 21.59 -23.56 21.28
N PHE A 224 20.36 -23.29 20.86
CA PHE A 224 19.97 -22.01 20.28
C PHE A 224 19.38 -21.08 21.33
N GLU A 225 19.64 -19.79 21.21
CA GLU A 225 18.96 -18.75 21.96
C GLU A 225 17.96 -18.05 21.04
N LEU A 226 16.72 -17.92 21.51
CA LEU A 226 15.62 -17.31 20.81
C LEU A 226 15.26 -16.01 21.51
N GLU A 227 15.37 -14.89 20.79
CA GLU A 227 15.04 -13.56 21.31
C GLU A 227 13.73 -13.05 20.71
N PHE A 228 12.83 -12.59 21.57
CA PHE A 228 11.62 -11.87 21.22
C PHE A 228 11.75 -10.41 21.66
N PRO A 229 11.57 -9.44 20.75
CA PRO A 229 11.54 -8.04 21.12
C PRO A 229 10.32 -7.74 21.98
N GLY A 230 10.43 -6.72 22.84
CA GLY A 230 9.29 -6.17 23.56
C GLY A 230 8.39 -5.36 22.64
N PHE A 231 7.09 -5.34 22.92
CA PHE A 231 6.10 -4.56 22.18
C PHE A 231 4.84 -4.33 23.04
N VAL A 232 3.99 -3.39 22.63
CA VAL A 232 2.73 -3.08 23.30
C VAL A 232 1.58 -3.76 22.56
N LEU A 233 0.79 -4.54 23.30
CA LEU A 233 -0.48 -5.07 22.83
C LEU A 233 -1.58 -4.06 23.12
N SER A 234 -2.45 -3.81 22.14
CA SER A 234 -3.63 -2.96 22.28
C SER A 234 -4.87 -3.64 21.69
N PRO A 235 -6.07 -3.37 22.22
CA PRO A 235 -7.34 -3.80 21.62
C PRO A 235 -7.45 -3.43 20.15
N LEU A 236 -8.20 -4.21 19.38
CA LEU A 236 -8.52 -3.84 18.00
C LEU A 236 -9.20 -2.46 17.93
N SER A 237 -10.01 -2.07 18.93
CA SER A 237 -10.67 -0.77 18.97
C SER A 237 -9.74 0.42 19.25
N SER A 238 -8.48 0.19 19.62
CA SER A 238 -7.54 1.28 19.89
C SER A 238 -7.20 2.04 18.62
N ALA A 239 -7.07 3.37 18.75
CA ALA A 239 -6.43 4.18 17.74
C ALA A 239 -4.98 3.70 17.53
N PRO A 240 -4.44 3.81 16.30
CA PRO A 240 -3.00 3.62 16.11
C PRO A 240 -2.23 4.58 17.02
N GLY A 241 -1.05 4.18 17.50
CA GLY A 241 -0.11 5.13 18.10
C GLY A 241 0.32 6.19 17.09
N PHE A 242 0.96 7.27 17.55
CA PHE A 242 1.47 8.35 16.70
C PHE A 242 2.31 7.82 15.53
N ASP A 243 3.25 6.92 15.82
CA ASP A 243 4.15 6.37 14.82
C ASP A 243 3.40 5.55 13.76
N ALA A 244 2.47 4.69 14.20
CA ALA A 244 1.65 3.89 13.30
C ALA A 244 0.69 4.76 12.46
N TRP A 245 0.15 5.84 13.05
CA TRP A 245 -0.66 6.82 12.32
C TRP A 245 0.16 7.50 11.22
N LEU A 246 1.37 7.94 11.54
CA LEU A 246 2.28 8.57 10.59
C LEU A 246 2.67 7.58 9.46
N GLN A 247 2.97 6.33 9.82
CA GLN A 247 3.34 5.24 8.91
C GLN A 247 2.19 4.79 8.00
N ARG A 248 0.93 4.95 8.44
CA ARG A 248 -0.27 4.66 7.64
C ARG A 248 -0.59 5.75 6.62
N GLY A 249 -0.01 6.94 6.76
CA GLY A 249 -0.27 8.05 5.86
C GLY A 249 0.17 7.80 4.42
N LEU A 250 -0.09 8.79 3.58
CA LEU A 250 0.11 8.72 2.14
C LEU A 250 1.06 9.83 1.69
N LEU A 251 2.04 9.47 0.87
CA LEU A 251 2.88 10.38 0.12
C LEU A 251 2.13 10.82 -1.15
N VAL A 252 2.04 12.12 -1.35
CA VAL A 252 1.39 12.75 -2.50
C VAL A 252 2.45 13.04 -3.54
N ALA A 253 2.39 12.31 -4.65
CA ALA A 253 3.19 12.58 -5.82
C ALA A 253 2.31 13.19 -6.91
N GLU A 254 2.80 14.24 -7.58
CA GLU A 254 2.12 14.71 -8.79
C GLU A 254 2.18 13.62 -9.86
N TYR A 255 1.01 13.24 -10.38
CA TYR A 255 0.96 12.30 -11.48
C TYR A 255 1.46 13.01 -12.73
N LYS A 256 2.72 12.73 -13.08
CA LYS A 256 3.27 13.09 -14.38
C LYS A 256 2.52 12.28 -15.40
N ASN A 257 1.54 12.92 -16.06
CA ASN A 257 0.76 12.31 -17.13
C ASN A 257 1.68 11.51 -18.04
N ASP A 258 1.29 10.28 -18.41
CA ASP A 258 1.93 9.64 -19.55
C ASP A 258 1.76 10.60 -20.72
N GLN A 259 2.87 11.21 -21.16
CA GLN A 259 2.86 12.24 -22.21
C GLN A 259 2.28 11.71 -23.54
N ARG A 260 2.06 10.41 -23.62
CA ARG A 260 1.44 9.72 -24.76
C ARG A 260 -0.07 9.57 -24.61
N PHE A 261 -0.67 9.58 -23.41
CA PHE A 261 -2.12 9.37 -23.27
C PHE A 261 -2.91 10.51 -23.93
N LEU A 262 -3.88 10.17 -24.80
CA LEU A 262 -4.63 11.07 -25.69
C LEU A 262 -3.83 11.69 -26.85
N PHE A 263 -2.60 11.22 -27.07
CA PHE A 263 -1.74 11.71 -28.15
C PHE A 263 -1.36 10.62 -29.14
N VAL A 264 -1.59 10.84 -30.44
CA VAL A 264 -0.96 10.02 -31.48
C VAL A 264 0.49 10.44 -31.60
N VAL A 265 1.42 9.51 -31.36
CA VAL A 265 2.87 9.76 -31.45
C VAL A 265 3.45 9.00 -32.62
N PHE A 266 4.21 9.68 -33.48
CA PHE A 266 4.88 9.07 -34.62
C PHE A 266 6.23 9.74 -34.92
N ALA A 267 7.11 8.98 -35.57
CA ALA A 267 8.41 9.47 -36.00
C ALA A 267 8.35 10.04 -37.42
N LEU A 268 9.11 11.10 -37.63
CA LEU A 268 9.41 11.67 -38.94
C LEU A 268 10.54 10.88 -39.60
N ILE A 269 10.60 10.92 -40.92
CA ILE A 269 11.70 10.34 -41.71
C ILE A 269 12.99 11.11 -41.43
N LYS A 270 12.93 12.45 -41.53
CA LYS A 270 14.03 13.38 -41.20
C LYS A 270 13.68 14.26 -39.99
N ASN A 271 14.72 14.74 -39.33
CA ASN A 271 14.60 15.70 -38.23
C ASN A 271 14.01 17.03 -38.71
N LEU A 272 13.13 17.62 -37.91
CA LEU A 272 12.68 19.00 -38.12
C LEU A 272 13.88 19.95 -38.00
N PRO A 273 14.11 20.79 -39.02
CA PRO A 273 15.05 21.90 -38.87
C PRO A 273 14.49 22.92 -37.86
N LYS A 274 15.37 23.63 -37.15
CA LYS A 274 15.01 24.65 -36.14
C LYS A 274 14.41 25.95 -36.75
N SER A 275 13.89 25.89 -37.98
CA SER A 275 13.46 27.03 -38.80
C SER A 275 11.93 27.18 -38.89
N ALA A 276 11.44 28.03 -39.79
CA ALA A 276 10.02 28.28 -40.10
C ALA A 276 9.17 27.00 -40.28
N ILE A 277 9.80 25.88 -40.66
CA ILE A 277 9.13 24.57 -40.76
C ILE A 277 8.54 24.17 -39.40
N HIS A 278 9.19 24.45 -38.28
CA HIS A 278 8.62 24.18 -36.95
C HIS A 278 7.26 24.89 -36.74
N GLY A 279 7.13 26.13 -37.22
CA GLY A 279 5.87 26.88 -37.17
C GLY A 279 4.75 26.20 -37.95
N ILE A 280 5.07 25.56 -39.09
CA ILE A 280 4.09 24.83 -39.91
C ILE A 280 3.49 23.66 -39.11
N PHE A 281 4.33 22.87 -38.43
CA PHE A 281 3.88 21.73 -37.63
C PHE A 281 3.05 22.18 -36.41
N SER A 282 3.50 23.21 -35.71
CA SER A 282 2.79 23.78 -34.55
C SER A 282 1.43 24.38 -34.95
N ASN A 283 1.35 25.07 -36.09
CA ASN A 283 0.10 25.63 -36.63
C ASN A 283 -0.90 24.54 -37.03
N ALA A 284 -0.41 23.37 -37.45
CA ALA A 284 -1.24 22.19 -37.72
C ALA A 284 -1.60 21.39 -36.43
N GLY A 285 -1.20 21.87 -35.25
CA GLY A 285 -1.53 21.26 -33.96
C GLY A 285 -0.59 20.13 -33.52
N PHE A 286 0.52 19.91 -34.22
CA PHE A 286 1.53 18.92 -33.84
C PHE A 286 2.56 19.54 -32.90
N THR A 287 2.93 18.83 -31.85
CA THR A 287 3.99 19.25 -30.92
C THR A 287 5.12 18.25 -30.91
N GLN A 288 6.34 18.74 -30.69
CA GLN A 288 7.54 17.91 -30.69
C GLN A 288 7.75 17.25 -29.30
N ILE A 289 8.16 15.98 -29.27
CA ILE A 289 8.59 15.31 -28.02
C ILE A 289 10.11 15.12 -28.06
N SER A 290 10.83 15.80 -27.15
CA SER A 290 12.27 15.69 -26.81
C SER A 290 13.30 15.82 -27.94
N SER A 291 13.10 15.13 -29.07
CA SER A 291 13.90 15.15 -30.29
C SER A 291 13.14 15.79 -31.46
N THR A 292 13.85 16.38 -32.41
CA THR A 292 13.24 16.97 -33.62
C THR A 292 12.64 15.95 -34.58
N LYS A 293 12.68 14.65 -34.24
CA LYS A 293 12.19 13.56 -35.08
C LYS A 293 10.84 13.01 -34.64
N VAL A 294 10.35 13.34 -33.45
CA VAL A 294 9.13 12.73 -32.89
C VAL A 294 8.07 13.80 -32.69
N LEU A 295 6.91 13.57 -33.27
CA LEU A 295 5.74 14.43 -33.15
C LEU A 295 4.64 13.74 -32.37
N ARG A 296 3.82 14.57 -31.72
CA ARG A 296 2.57 14.17 -31.10
C ARG A 296 1.42 15.06 -31.52
N TYR A 297 0.24 14.46 -31.65
CA TYR A 297 -1.00 15.15 -31.97
C TYR A 297 -2.09 14.77 -30.97
N PRO A 298 -2.72 15.73 -30.26
CA PRO A 298 -3.84 15.43 -29.36
C PRO A 298 -5.06 15.05 -30.18
N TYR A 299 -5.52 13.81 -30.09
CA TYR A 299 -6.69 13.34 -30.85
C TYR A 299 -8.02 13.51 -30.09
N ILE A 300 -7.97 13.99 -28.85
CA ILE A 300 -9.11 14.40 -28.02
C ILE A 300 -8.78 15.77 -27.40
N GLY A 301 -9.73 16.73 -27.38
CA GLY A 301 -9.59 18.06 -26.77
C GLY A 301 -9.98 19.22 -27.70
N GLN A 302 -9.91 20.47 -27.19
CA GLN A 302 -10.40 21.70 -27.85
C GLN A 302 -9.87 21.97 -29.29
N LYS A 303 -8.70 21.43 -29.66
CA LYS A 303 -8.12 21.59 -31.01
C LYS A 303 -8.50 20.47 -31.99
N CYS A 304 -9.23 19.44 -31.54
CA CYS A 304 -9.73 18.39 -32.41
C CYS A 304 -11.08 18.79 -33.03
N ILE A 305 -11.05 18.89 -34.35
CA ILE A 305 -12.02 19.47 -35.30
C ILE A 305 -13.52 19.15 -35.01
N PRO A 306 -14.45 20.08 -35.32
CA PRO A 306 -15.92 19.98 -35.22
C PRO A 306 -16.63 18.79 -35.90
N VAL A 307 -15.94 17.89 -36.60
CA VAL A 307 -16.60 16.76 -37.31
C VAL A 307 -17.28 15.79 -36.34
N CYS A 308 -16.79 15.70 -35.09
CA CYS A 308 -17.38 14.87 -34.06
C CYS A 308 -18.42 15.61 -33.18
N SER A 309 -18.55 16.93 -33.25
CA SER A 309 -19.48 17.67 -32.36
C SER A 309 -20.94 17.25 -32.59
N GLN A 310 -21.31 16.85 -33.80
CA GLN A 310 -22.64 16.33 -34.12
C GLN A 310 -22.96 14.95 -33.52
N ILE A 311 -21.93 14.15 -33.19
CA ILE A 311 -22.08 12.83 -32.54
C ILE A 311 -21.96 12.95 -31.01
N ILE A 312 -21.25 13.98 -30.52
CA ILE A 312 -20.99 14.23 -29.10
C ILE A 312 -22.13 14.99 -28.41
N ASN A 313 -23.02 15.65 -29.17
CA ASN A 313 -24.23 16.30 -28.64
C ASN A 313 -25.29 15.26 -28.22
N ASN A 314 -25.07 14.61 -27.07
CA ASN A 314 -26.08 13.95 -26.26
C ASN A 314 -25.88 14.42 -24.80
N PRO A 315 -26.95 14.73 -24.04
CA PRO A 315 -26.97 15.77 -23.03
C PRO A 315 -26.33 15.31 -21.73
N LEU A 316 -25.11 15.74 -21.46
CA LEU A 316 -24.57 15.78 -20.11
C LEU A 316 -23.99 17.17 -19.90
N ASN A 317 -24.83 18.03 -19.31
CA ASN A 317 -24.55 19.35 -18.74
C ASN A 317 -24.46 20.52 -19.73
N GLU A 318 -25.59 21.19 -19.95
CA GLU A 318 -25.69 22.51 -20.61
C GLU A 318 -25.57 23.71 -19.65
N ASP A 319 -25.23 23.52 -18.36
CA ASP A 319 -25.36 24.59 -17.34
C ASP A 319 -24.05 25.07 -16.68
N GLU A 320 -22.88 25.01 -17.31
CA GLU A 320 -21.69 25.69 -16.79
C GLU A 320 -20.96 26.50 -17.87
N ASP A 321 -21.11 27.82 -17.80
CA ASP A 321 -20.40 28.81 -18.58
C ASP A 321 -18.88 28.57 -18.52
N PHE A 322 -18.29 28.27 -19.67
CA PHE A 322 -16.87 28.08 -19.84
C PHE A 322 -16.17 29.45 -19.81
N ASP A 323 -15.61 29.82 -18.66
CA ASP A 323 -14.74 30.99 -18.54
C ASP A 323 -13.39 30.67 -19.22
N GLU A 324 -13.19 31.19 -20.44
CA GLU A 324 -11.97 31.06 -21.23
C GLU A 324 -10.83 31.88 -20.60
N GLY A 325 -10.27 31.36 -19.51
CA GLY A 325 -9.02 31.85 -18.95
C GLY A 325 -7.83 31.43 -19.81
N GLU A 326 -7.14 32.41 -20.40
CA GLU A 326 -5.93 32.25 -21.19
C GLU A 326 -4.88 31.36 -20.49
N ASP A 327 -4.46 30.29 -21.17
CA ASP A 327 -3.35 29.41 -20.78
C ASP A 327 -2.03 30.09 -21.15
N PHE A 328 -1.39 30.75 -20.17
CA PHE A 328 0.05 31.00 -20.19
C PHE A 328 0.73 29.96 -19.28
N ASP A 329 1.45 29.02 -19.90
CA ASP A 329 2.43 28.18 -19.24
C ASP A 329 3.67 29.05 -18.94
N GLU A 330 3.71 29.68 -17.77
CA GLU A 330 4.96 30.13 -17.17
C GLU A 330 5.22 29.33 -15.88
N ASP A 331 6.36 28.64 -15.92
CA ASP A 331 6.98 27.96 -14.80
C ASP A 331 7.18 28.93 -13.64
N PHE A 332 6.93 28.44 -12.42
CA PHE A 332 7.46 28.97 -11.15
C PHE A 332 7.21 30.47 -10.89
N ASP A 333 6.20 30.77 -10.06
CA ASP A 333 6.35 31.84 -9.07
C ASP A 333 5.42 31.62 -7.86
N GLU A 334 6.05 31.66 -6.69
CA GLU A 334 5.43 32.02 -5.42
C GLU A 334 5.05 33.50 -5.48
N ASP A 335 3.77 33.87 -5.45
CA ASP A 335 3.42 35.18 -4.91
C ASP A 335 2.02 35.26 -4.29
N GLU A 336 1.96 36.01 -3.20
CA GLU A 336 0.85 36.15 -2.28
C GLU A 336 -0.21 37.17 -2.74
N GLY A 337 -1.47 36.92 -2.36
CA GLY A 337 -2.39 37.96 -1.89
C GLY A 337 -3.32 38.64 -2.91
N ARG A 338 -4.64 38.36 -2.82
CA ARG A 338 -5.66 39.27 -2.26
C ARG A 338 -7.13 38.88 -2.56
N TYR A 339 -7.91 38.97 -1.47
CA TYR A 339 -9.33 39.30 -1.25
C TYR A 339 -10.52 38.37 -1.57
N ASN A 340 -11.40 38.37 -0.56
CA ASN A 340 -12.66 37.65 -0.33
C ASN A 340 -13.84 38.18 -1.17
N ASN A 341 -14.85 37.31 -1.37
CA ASN A 341 -16.19 37.55 -0.83
C ASN A 341 -17.03 36.26 -0.81
N GLY A 342 -17.90 36.17 0.20
CA GLY A 342 -18.66 34.97 0.58
C GLY A 342 -19.95 34.75 -0.23
N GLY A 343 -20.47 33.53 -0.14
CA GLY A 343 -21.73 33.12 -0.74
C GLY A 343 -21.83 31.59 -0.81
N LEU A 344 -23.00 31.08 -0.43
CA LEU A 344 -23.38 29.68 -0.20
C LEU A 344 -23.01 28.68 -1.31
N PHE A 345 -22.70 27.45 -0.88
CA PHE A 345 -22.76 26.17 -1.59
C PHE A 345 -22.77 26.23 -3.13
N SER A 346 -21.58 26.44 -3.72
CA SER A 346 -21.29 26.18 -5.13
C SER A 346 -20.15 25.16 -5.20
N SER A 347 -20.48 23.98 -5.70
CA SER A 347 -19.60 22.83 -5.89
C SER A 347 -18.74 22.97 -7.15
N SER A 348 -17.88 23.99 -7.26
CA SER A 348 -16.91 24.04 -8.37
C SER A 348 -15.62 24.84 -8.13
N ARG A 349 -15.39 25.44 -6.95
CA ARG A 349 -14.05 25.92 -6.61
C ARG A 349 -13.17 24.74 -6.23
N ALA A 350 -12.49 24.16 -7.24
CA ALA A 350 -11.30 23.35 -7.01
C ALA A 350 -10.48 24.04 -5.91
N ASN A 351 -10.34 23.40 -4.74
CA ASN A 351 -9.75 24.03 -3.57
C ASN A 351 -8.25 24.18 -3.88
N LYS A 352 -7.87 25.31 -4.50
CA LYS A 352 -6.51 25.59 -5.01
C LYS A 352 -5.42 25.35 -3.95
N ASN A 353 -5.83 25.30 -2.67
CA ASN A 353 -4.98 25.21 -1.51
C ASN A 353 -5.15 23.91 -0.71
N TRP A 354 -5.75 22.84 -1.27
CA TRP A 354 -5.93 21.60 -0.51
C TRP A 354 -4.60 21.01 -0.01
N LYS A 355 -3.52 21.14 -0.80
CA LYS A 355 -2.18 20.68 -0.38
C LYS A 355 -1.71 21.41 0.88
N SER A 356 -1.80 22.74 0.94
CA SER A 356 -1.38 23.50 2.12
C SER A 356 -2.33 23.34 3.31
N ASN A 357 -3.60 22.97 3.06
CA ASN A 357 -4.57 22.71 4.10
C ASN A 357 -4.41 21.31 4.73
N HIS A 358 -4.16 20.28 3.91
CA HIS A 358 -4.25 18.88 4.33
C HIS A 358 -2.91 18.15 4.40
N CYS A 359 -1.86 18.67 3.74
CA CYS A 359 -0.56 18.00 3.70
C CYS A 359 0.48 18.70 4.57
N LEU A 360 1.52 17.96 4.93
CA LEU A 360 2.79 18.48 5.45
C LEU A 360 3.94 17.98 4.60
N TRP A 361 5.01 18.74 4.55
CA TRP A 361 6.24 18.27 3.93
C TRP A 361 6.96 17.27 4.85
N THR A 362 7.67 16.33 4.26
CA THR A 362 8.57 15.39 4.93
C THR A 362 9.78 15.21 4.02
N HIS A 363 10.85 14.58 4.49
CA HIS A 363 12.00 14.30 3.63
C HIS A 363 11.67 13.34 2.46
N LEU A 364 10.52 12.64 2.50
CA LEU A 364 10.00 11.80 1.40
C LEU A 364 9.00 12.52 0.49
N GLY A 365 8.67 13.79 0.77
CA GLY A 365 7.71 14.60 0.01
C GLY A 365 6.46 14.98 0.82
N LEU A 366 5.41 15.42 0.13
CA LEU A 366 4.13 15.79 0.74
C LEU A 366 3.46 14.57 1.36
N TRP A 367 3.12 14.65 2.63
CA TRP A 367 2.44 13.62 3.40
C TRP A 367 1.03 14.08 3.80
N VAL A 368 0.06 13.16 3.76
CA VAL A 368 -1.31 13.35 4.28
C VAL A 368 -1.73 12.12 5.09
N SER A 369 -2.47 12.29 6.18
CA SER A 369 -2.99 11.14 6.92
C SER A 369 -3.96 10.33 6.05
N ASN A 370 -3.97 9.01 6.24
CA ASN A 370 -4.86 8.13 5.49
C ASN A 370 -6.34 8.42 5.82
N GLU A 371 -6.63 8.74 7.08
CA GLU A 371 -7.95 9.15 7.55
C GLU A 371 -8.41 10.44 6.88
N CYS A 372 -7.55 11.47 6.80
CA CYS A 372 -7.87 12.73 6.10
C CYS A 372 -8.14 12.49 4.61
N HIS A 373 -7.31 11.70 3.94
CA HIS A 373 -7.54 11.36 2.53
C HIS A 373 -8.81 10.51 2.33
N GLN A 374 -9.18 9.65 3.28
CA GLN A 374 -10.46 8.92 3.20
C GLN A 374 -11.67 9.84 3.30
N GLN A 375 -11.58 10.89 4.13
CA GLN A 375 -12.66 11.83 4.37
C GLN A 375 -12.76 12.95 3.31
N HIS A 376 -11.61 13.41 2.79
CA HIS A 376 -11.50 14.58 1.93
C HIS A 376 -10.83 14.31 0.58
N GLY A 377 -10.60 13.04 0.22
CA GLY A 377 -9.92 12.68 -1.03
C GLY A 377 -10.69 13.09 -2.29
N ASP A 378 -11.98 13.39 -2.16
CA ASP A 378 -12.84 13.91 -3.21
C ASP A 378 -12.45 15.33 -3.65
N VAL A 379 -11.80 16.13 -2.80
CA VAL A 379 -11.32 17.49 -3.16
C VAL A 379 -9.82 17.54 -3.50
N MET A 380 -9.10 16.42 -3.38
CA MET A 380 -7.64 16.34 -3.58
C MET A 380 -7.27 16.06 -5.05
N TYR A 381 -7.61 16.99 -5.94
CA TYR A 381 -7.36 16.87 -7.37
C TYR A 381 -6.72 18.14 -7.97
N LYS A 382 -6.24 18.05 -9.22
CA LYS A 382 -5.65 19.15 -9.99
C LYS A 382 -6.74 19.99 -10.68
N LYS A 383 -6.46 21.27 -10.97
CA LYS A 383 -7.43 22.25 -11.55
C LYS A 383 -8.23 21.71 -12.75
N ASN A 384 -7.63 20.85 -13.58
CA ASN A 384 -8.28 20.27 -14.77
C ASN A 384 -8.99 18.91 -14.53
N HIS A 385 -9.37 18.60 -13.29
CA HIS A 385 -10.05 17.35 -12.93
C HIS A 385 -11.27 17.06 -13.81
N ASN A 386 -12.17 18.03 -13.98
CA ASN A 386 -13.40 17.86 -14.78
C ASN A 386 -13.09 17.56 -16.25
N LYS A 387 -12.15 18.29 -16.85
CA LYS A 387 -11.68 18.03 -18.23
C LYS A 387 -11.15 16.59 -18.36
N ARG A 388 -10.29 16.16 -17.43
CA ARG A 388 -9.71 14.81 -17.43
C ARG A 388 -10.77 13.72 -17.22
N ASN A 389 -11.76 13.97 -16.37
CA ASN A 389 -12.91 13.07 -16.19
C ASN A 389 -13.70 12.94 -17.50
N ASN A 390 -13.98 14.05 -18.18
CA ASN A 390 -14.70 14.05 -19.45
C ASN A 390 -13.94 13.30 -20.54
N GLU A 391 -12.61 13.44 -20.60
CA GLU A 391 -11.75 12.70 -21.54
C GLU A 391 -11.81 11.18 -21.29
N ILE A 392 -11.74 10.75 -20.01
CA ILE A 392 -11.89 9.34 -19.63
C ILE A 392 -13.30 8.82 -19.95
N ALA A 393 -14.33 9.58 -19.60
CA ALA A 393 -15.72 9.23 -19.84
C ALA A 393 -16.00 9.08 -21.34
N LEU A 394 -15.48 10.00 -22.17
CA LEU A 394 -15.60 9.96 -23.62
C LEU A 394 -15.07 8.63 -24.19
N LEU A 395 -13.87 8.21 -23.79
CA LEU A 395 -13.28 6.95 -24.21
C LEU A 395 -14.06 5.72 -23.70
N LYS A 396 -14.49 5.73 -22.43
CA LYS A 396 -15.23 4.60 -21.83
C LYS A 396 -16.61 4.41 -22.47
N ASN A 397 -17.35 5.50 -22.67
CA ASN A 397 -18.69 5.49 -23.24
C ASN A 397 -18.69 5.07 -24.72
N ASN A 398 -17.61 5.39 -25.44
CA ASN A 398 -17.49 5.08 -26.86
C ASN A 398 -16.56 3.89 -27.17
N LYS A 399 -16.19 3.08 -26.18
CA LYS A 399 -15.23 1.97 -26.34
C LYS A 399 -15.59 1.01 -27.48
N ASN A 400 -16.89 0.81 -27.72
CA ASN A 400 -17.46 -0.08 -28.72
C ASN A 400 -18.10 0.66 -29.90
N ASN A 401 -17.99 1.99 -29.98
CA ASN A 401 -18.60 2.79 -31.04
C ASN A 401 -17.64 2.91 -32.25
N PRO A 402 -17.88 2.18 -33.36
CA PRO A 402 -17.00 2.24 -34.53
C PRO A 402 -17.05 3.59 -35.24
N ILE A 403 -18.19 4.30 -35.17
CA ILE A 403 -18.35 5.62 -35.80
C ILE A 403 -17.49 6.65 -35.06
N PHE A 404 -17.48 6.61 -33.73
CA PHE A 404 -16.62 7.46 -32.90
C PHE A 404 -15.15 7.26 -33.24
N LYS A 405 -14.67 6.01 -33.26
CA LYS A 405 -13.26 5.70 -33.58
C LYS A 405 -12.89 6.18 -34.99
N LYS A 406 -13.75 5.92 -35.97
CA LYS A 406 -13.55 6.36 -37.35
C LYS A 406 -13.50 7.88 -37.46
N CYS A 407 -14.36 8.61 -36.74
CA CYS A 407 -14.34 10.08 -36.70
C CYS A 407 -13.01 10.62 -36.16
N LEU A 408 -12.48 10.05 -35.08
CA LEU A 408 -11.16 10.42 -34.54
C LEU A 408 -10.03 10.14 -35.53
N GLU A 409 -10.05 8.98 -36.17
CA GLU A 409 -9.09 8.61 -37.22
C GLU A 409 -9.16 9.59 -38.41
N ASP A 410 -10.36 9.89 -38.89
CA ASP A 410 -10.58 10.80 -40.01
C ASP A 410 -10.10 12.23 -39.67
N GLY A 411 -10.35 12.71 -38.44
CA GLY A 411 -9.87 14.00 -37.97
C GLY A 411 -8.34 14.08 -37.91
N PHE A 412 -7.67 13.05 -37.42
CA PHE A 412 -6.21 12.97 -37.41
C PHE A 412 -5.62 12.98 -38.83
N ILE A 413 -6.19 12.20 -39.75
CA ILE A 413 -5.74 12.15 -41.14
C ILE A 413 -5.97 13.48 -41.86
N ALA A 414 -7.09 14.15 -41.59
CA ALA A 414 -7.35 15.48 -42.15
C ALA A 414 -6.27 16.48 -41.71
N GLN A 415 -5.86 16.48 -40.44
CA GLN A 415 -4.79 17.38 -39.98
C GLN A 415 -3.42 17.02 -40.56
N LEU A 416 -3.10 15.74 -40.71
CA LEU A 416 -1.89 15.32 -41.42
C LEU A 416 -1.91 15.75 -42.90
N GLN A 417 -3.06 15.74 -43.55
CA GLN A 417 -3.21 16.24 -44.92
C GLN A 417 -2.99 17.75 -44.97
N THR A 418 -3.60 18.53 -44.07
CA THR A 418 -3.36 19.98 -43.96
C THR A 418 -1.87 20.28 -43.78
N LEU A 419 -1.19 19.54 -42.90
CA LEU A 419 0.25 19.66 -42.71
C LEU A 419 1.03 19.35 -43.99
N TRP A 420 0.67 18.27 -44.69
CA TRP A 420 1.27 17.90 -45.97
C TRP A 420 1.13 19.02 -46.99
N ASP A 421 -0.07 19.57 -47.15
CA ASP A 421 -0.36 20.62 -48.13
C ASP A 421 0.38 21.93 -47.78
N ASN A 422 0.45 22.28 -46.49
CA ASN A 422 1.21 23.44 -46.03
C ASN A 422 2.71 23.32 -46.32
N LEU A 423 3.29 22.12 -46.20
CA LEU A 423 4.69 21.89 -46.59
C LEU A 423 4.89 22.13 -48.09
N VAL A 424 3.99 21.63 -48.94
CA VAL A 424 4.03 21.86 -50.39
C VAL A 424 3.95 23.34 -50.73
N ILE A 425 2.99 24.07 -50.14
CA ILE A 425 2.80 25.52 -50.36
C ILE A 425 4.07 26.30 -50.01
N GLN A 426 4.79 25.88 -48.97
CA GLN A 426 6.03 26.50 -48.51
C GLN A 426 7.27 26.00 -49.29
N GLY A 427 7.09 25.29 -50.40
CA GLY A 427 8.18 24.77 -51.24
C GLY A 427 9.01 23.68 -50.56
N THR A 428 8.50 23.06 -49.49
CA THR A 428 9.18 21.99 -48.75
C THR A 428 8.62 20.64 -49.19
N ASP A 429 9.50 19.71 -49.56
CA ASP A 429 9.10 18.34 -49.91
C ASP A 429 8.53 17.59 -48.69
N PRO A 430 7.22 17.26 -48.65
CA PRO A 430 6.63 16.56 -47.51
C PRO A 430 7.15 15.13 -47.35
N GLN A 431 7.56 14.48 -48.45
CA GLN A 431 8.04 13.10 -48.45
C GLN A 431 9.36 12.94 -47.70
N SER A 432 10.11 14.03 -47.55
CA SER A 432 11.30 14.08 -46.72
C SER A 432 11.00 13.95 -45.23
N TYR A 433 9.76 14.15 -44.79
CA TYR A 433 9.37 14.15 -43.37
C TYR A 433 8.32 13.10 -43.03
N LEU A 434 7.34 12.87 -43.89
CA LEU A 434 6.18 12.00 -43.65
C LEU A 434 6.22 10.75 -44.54
N ILE A 435 5.76 9.62 -44.00
CA ILE A 435 5.63 8.36 -44.73
C ILE A 435 4.61 8.56 -45.86
N ASN A 436 4.97 8.08 -47.05
CA ASN A 436 4.20 8.27 -48.27
C ASN A 436 4.06 6.96 -49.04
N GLN A 437 3.01 6.87 -49.85
CA GLN A 437 2.76 5.80 -50.80
C GLN A 437 2.52 6.43 -52.16
N SER A 438 3.34 6.09 -53.15
CA SER A 438 3.26 6.65 -54.51
C SER A 438 3.28 8.18 -54.56
N GLY A 439 4.10 8.80 -53.69
CA GLY A 439 4.32 10.24 -53.67
C GLY A 439 3.22 11.07 -52.98
N VAL A 440 2.22 10.42 -52.38
CA VAL A 440 1.17 11.06 -51.56
C VAL A 440 1.21 10.53 -50.13
N LEU A 441 0.65 11.27 -49.17
CA LEU A 441 0.56 10.88 -47.77
C LEU A 441 0.02 9.44 -47.62
N ASP A 442 0.75 8.56 -46.92
CA ASP A 442 0.28 7.19 -46.65
C ASP A 442 -0.79 7.19 -45.55
N ARG A 443 -2.03 7.45 -45.97
CA ARG A 443 -3.18 7.49 -45.05
C ARG A 443 -3.40 6.14 -44.34
N GLY A 444 -3.07 5.02 -44.99
CA GLY A 444 -3.24 3.68 -44.41
C GLY A 444 -2.33 3.47 -43.21
N TYR A 445 -1.05 3.79 -43.37
CA TYR A 445 -0.06 3.74 -42.30
C TYR A 445 -0.48 4.59 -41.09
N TYR A 446 -0.80 5.87 -41.32
CA TYR A 446 -1.15 6.78 -40.22
C TYR A 446 -2.48 6.44 -39.54
N ARG A 447 -3.49 5.93 -40.29
CA ARG A 447 -4.72 5.39 -39.70
C ARG A 447 -4.42 4.23 -38.76
N GLY A 448 -3.55 3.31 -39.17
CA GLY A 448 -3.13 2.17 -38.35
C GLY A 448 -2.52 2.62 -37.02
N ILE A 449 -1.64 3.64 -37.03
CA ILE A 449 -1.06 4.20 -35.80
C ILE A 449 -2.14 4.82 -34.91
N CYS A 450 -3.02 5.65 -35.47
CA CYS A 450 -4.08 6.31 -34.73
C CYS A 450 -5.05 5.30 -34.10
N LYS A 451 -5.50 4.31 -34.87
CA LYS A 451 -6.38 3.23 -34.40
C LYS A 451 -5.77 2.47 -33.22
N ASN A 452 -4.53 2.00 -33.36
CA ASN A 452 -3.83 1.29 -32.29
C ASN A 452 -3.71 2.15 -31.02
N LYS A 453 -3.51 3.47 -31.20
CA LYS A 453 -3.43 4.41 -30.09
C LYS A 453 -4.77 4.57 -29.37
N ILE A 454 -5.86 4.79 -30.11
CA ILE A 454 -7.21 4.89 -29.54
C ILE A 454 -7.55 3.62 -28.74
N GLU A 455 -7.26 2.44 -29.29
CA GLU A 455 -7.50 1.16 -28.60
C GLU A 455 -6.68 1.04 -27.30
N THR A 456 -5.41 1.42 -27.34
CA THR A 456 -4.54 1.43 -26.14
C THR A 456 -5.09 2.37 -25.07
N ASP A 457 -5.52 3.57 -25.45
CA ASP A 457 -6.01 4.57 -24.50
C ASP A 457 -7.39 4.19 -23.95
N ILE A 458 -8.23 3.49 -24.71
CA ILE A 458 -9.44 2.85 -24.16
C ILE A 458 -9.08 1.82 -23.10
N ILE A 459 -8.06 0.98 -23.31
CA ILE A 459 -7.62 -0.01 -22.31
C ILE A 459 -7.13 0.70 -21.05
N LEU A 460 -6.31 1.75 -21.18
CA LEU A 460 -5.83 2.56 -20.07
C LEU A 460 -6.97 3.25 -19.32
N ALA A 461 -7.92 3.86 -20.04
CA ALA A 461 -9.08 4.52 -19.44
C ALA A 461 -9.99 3.55 -18.65
N ASN A 462 -10.00 2.25 -19.00
CA ASN A 462 -10.71 1.22 -18.24
C ASN A 462 -9.90 0.65 -17.06
N ASN A 463 -8.62 0.99 -16.92
CA ASN A 463 -7.82 0.64 -15.75
C ASN A 463 -8.12 1.61 -14.60
N ARG A 464 -8.70 1.11 -13.51
CA ARG A 464 -9.12 1.91 -12.35
C ARG A 464 -8.00 2.73 -11.71
N ASP A 465 -6.78 2.18 -11.64
CA ASP A 465 -5.64 2.88 -11.03
C ASP A 465 -5.09 3.96 -11.96
N PHE A 466 -5.13 3.74 -13.28
CA PHE A 466 -4.83 4.77 -14.26
C PHE A 466 -5.87 5.89 -14.24
N GLU A 467 -7.16 5.54 -14.34
CA GLU A 467 -8.29 6.48 -14.27
C GLU A 467 -8.16 7.38 -13.05
N LYS A 468 -8.00 6.80 -11.85
CA LYS A 468 -7.87 7.58 -10.62
C LYS A 468 -6.69 8.56 -10.68
N ARG A 469 -5.49 8.10 -11.04
CA ARG A 469 -4.28 8.96 -11.06
C ARG A 469 -4.36 10.02 -12.15
N TYR A 470 -4.89 9.67 -13.31
CA TYR A 470 -5.09 10.59 -14.40
C TYR A 470 -6.07 11.69 -14.00
N THR A 471 -7.27 11.33 -13.54
CA THR A 471 -8.31 12.32 -13.25
C THR A 471 -7.98 13.20 -12.07
N THR A 472 -7.42 12.66 -10.98
CA THR A 472 -6.97 13.50 -9.84
C THR A 472 -5.74 14.31 -10.20
N GLY A 473 -4.89 13.83 -11.10
CA GLY A 473 -3.56 14.41 -11.36
C GLY A 473 -2.55 14.14 -10.25
N TYR A 474 -2.86 13.22 -9.32
CA TYR A 474 -2.01 12.85 -8.19
C TYR A 474 -2.00 11.35 -7.97
N GLU A 475 -0.87 10.86 -7.48
CA GLU A 475 -0.72 9.52 -6.94
C GLU A 475 -0.55 9.61 -5.43
N PHE A 476 -1.34 8.83 -4.70
CA PHE A 476 -1.30 8.75 -3.24
C PHE A 476 -0.67 7.43 -2.85
N LEU A 477 0.64 7.45 -2.67
CA LEU A 477 1.47 6.29 -2.36
C LEU A 477 1.44 6.03 -0.86
N LYS A 478 1.38 4.78 -0.42
CA LYS A 478 1.56 4.47 1.01
C LYS A 478 2.97 4.85 1.43
N VAL A 479 3.14 5.45 2.62
CA VAL A 479 4.47 5.68 3.20
C VAL A 479 5.21 4.33 3.24
N PRO A 480 6.48 4.27 2.77
CA PRO A 480 7.24 3.03 2.79
C PRO A 480 7.41 2.57 4.23
N ARG A 481 7.39 1.25 4.43
CA ARG A 481 7.64 0.66 5.75
C ARG A 481 9.14 0.69 6.01
N PHE A 482 9.56 1.34 7.09
CA PHE A 482 10.96 1.44 7.50
C PHE A 482 11.41 0.13 8.16
N ARG A 483 11.64 -0.90 7.32
CA ARG A 483 11.92 -2.28 7.75
C ARG A 483 13.25 -2.35 8.52
N GLN A 484 13.18 -2.35 9.86
CA GLN A 484 14.31 -2.42 10.79
C GLN A 484 15.31 -1.25 10.69
N ASP A 485 14.98 -0.22 9.93
CA ASP A 485 15.80 1.00 9.83
C ASP A 485 15.18 2.08 10.71
N ASP A 486 15.40 1.93 12.02
CA ASP A 486 14.91 2.86 13.03
C ASP A 486 15.47 4.27 12.81
N SER A 487 16.68 4.37 12.24
CA SER A 487 17.30 5.67 11.93
C SER A 487 16.54 6.39 10.81
N ALA A 488 16.22 5.69 9.72
CA ALA A 488 15.41 6.26 8.64
C ALA A 488 13.98 6.58 9.10
N TRP A 489 13.42 5.78 10.02
CA TRP A 489 12.13 6.09 10.64
C TRP A 489 12.18 7.38 11.46
N GLU A 490 13.19 7.54 12.33
CA GLU A 490 13.36 8.76 13.11
C GLU A 490 13.58 9.98 12.21
N LEU A 491 14.37 9.87 11.14
CA LEU A 491 14.51 10.95 10.15
C LEU A 491 13.18 11.34 9.50
N PHE A 492 12.25 10.39 9.32
CA PHE A 492 10.92 10.68 8.80
C PHE A 492 10.08 11.45 9.81
N VAL A 493 10.05 10.98 11.05
CA VAL A 493 9.35 11.63 12.16
C VAL A 493 9.90 13.03 12.43
N ASP A 494 11.22 13.20 12.40
CA ASP A 494 11.89 14.49 12.60
C ASP A 494 11.50 15.46 11.47
N SER A 495 11.57 15.05 10.20
CA SER A 495 11.16 15.91 9.08
C SER A 495 9.69 16.34 9.11
N PHE A 496 8.82 15.48 9.66
CA PHE A 496 7.42 15.80 9.90
C PHE A 496 7.27 16.84 11.02
N CYS A 497 7.99 16.68 12.12
CA CYS A 497 7.98 17.62 13.25
C CYS A 497 8.63 18.96 12.93
N GLU A 498 9.70 18.98 12.12
CA GLU A 498 10.30 20.19 11.55
C GLU A 498 9.29 20.97 10.71
N SER A 499 8.53 20.27 9.86
CA SER A 499 7.49 20.93 9.05
C SER A 499 6.36 21.50 9.90
N LEU A 500 6.00 20.85 11.01
CA LEU A 500 5.06 21.41 11.99
C LEU A 500 5.60 22.65 12.68
N GLU A 501 6.87 22.64 13.09
CA GLU A 501 7.54 23.79 13.70
C GLU A 501 7.56 24.98 12.74
N LEU A 502 7.96 24.77 11.49
CA LEU A 502 7.97 25.80 10.45
C LEU A 502 6.58 26.37 10.19
N GLU A 503 5.57 25.51 10.06
CA GLU A 503 4.17 25.92 9.90
C GLU A 503 3.66 26.70 11.13
N ALA A 504 4.13 26.37 12.33
CA ALA A 504 3.79 27.08 13.56
C ALA A 504 4.33 28.51 13.63
N GLN A 505 5.44 28.79 12.95
CA GLN A 505 6.03 30.14 12.92
C GLN A 505 5.27 31.10 12.00
N LYS A 506 4.49 30.59 11.04
CA LYS A 506 3.69 31.42 10.12
C LYS A 506 2.63 32.21 10.89
N ALA A 507 2.50 33.50 10.56
CA ALA A 507 1.48 34.37 11.17
C ALA A 507 0.05 33.86 10.94
N LYS A 508 -0.21 33.29 9.75
CA LYS A 508 -1.47 32.65 9.38
C LYS A 508 -1.18 31.36 8.62
N SER A 509 -1.17 30.22 9.31
CA SER A 509 -1.10 28.91 8.64
C SER A 509 -2.50 28.43 8.27
N SER A 510 -2.66 27.98 7.01
CA SER A 510 -3.89 27.35 6.53
C SER A 510 -3.99 25.87 6.92
N SER A 511 -2.87 25.26 7.31
CA SER A 511 -2.72 23.85 7.70
C SER A 511 -3.73 23.43 8.76
N LEU A 512 -4.63 22.52 8.39
CA LEU A 512 -5.63 21.93 9.28
C LEU A 512 -4.99 20.99 10.29
N ILE A 513 -3.93 20.29 9.89
CA ILE A 513 -3.14 19.48 10.81
C ILE A 513 -2.50 20.30 11.91
N LEU A 514 -1.86 21.43 11.57
CA LEU A 514 -1.30 22.29 12.59
C LEU A 514 -2.38 22.81 13.55
N LYS A 515 -3.56 23.19 13.03
CA LYS A 515 -4.68 23.67 13.85
C LYS A 515 -5.18 22.58 14.81
N ALA A 516 -5.36 21.36 14.34
CA ALA A 516 -5.77 20.22 15.16
C ALA A 516 -4.72 19.91 16.25
N ILE A 517 -3.42 19.96 15.90
CA ILE A 517 -2.32 19.76 16.85
C ILE A 517 -2.28 20.88 17.90
N LYS A 518 -2.40 22.16 17.49
CA LYS A 518 -2.47 23.30 18.42
C LYS A 518 -3.61 23.13 19.43
N ARG A 519 -4.79 22.78 18.94
CA ARG A 519 -5.97 22.51 19.78
C ARG A 519 -5.73 21.37 20.77
N ALA A 520 -5.12 20.27 20.32
CA ALA A 520 -4.79 19.14 21.18
C ALA A 520 -3.74 19.50 22.24
N PHE A 521 -2.71 20.28 21.88
CA PHE A 521 -1.66 20.73 22.79
C PHE A 521 -2.20 21.69 23.86
N GLU A 522 -3.05 22.65 23.47
CA GLU A 522 -3.72 23.57 24.40
C GLU A 522 -4.61 22.84 25.40
N ALA A 523 -5.34 21.81 24.94
CA ALA A 523 -6.18 20.96 25.79
C ALA A 523 -5.37 20.03 26.70
N LEU A 524 -4.19 19.60 26.27
CA LEU A 524 -3.28 18.79 27.07
C LEU A 524 -2.67 19.60 28.22
N LYS A 525 -2.19 20.80 27.94
CA LYS A 525 -1.62 21.70 28.94
C LYS A 525 -1.86 23.16 28.53
N PRO A 526 -2.62 23.93 29.34
CA PRO A 526 -2.80 25.36 29.08
C PRO A 526 -1.43 26.06 28.99
N ARG A 527 -1.23 26.89 27.95
CA ARG A 527 0.02 27.58 27.58
C ARG A 527 1.08 26.73 26.86
N LEU A 528 0.84 25.44 26.58
CA LEU A 528 1.72 24.67 25.72
C LEU A 528 1.53 25.15 24.28
N SER A 529 2.51 25.89 23.75
CA SER A 529 2.49 26.41 22.38
C SER A 529 3.55 25.69 21.56
N ILE A 530 3.12 25.09 20.44
CA ILE A 530 4.03 24.47 19.46
C ILE A 530 5.05 25.47 18.91
N LYS A 531 4.73 26.77 18.90
CA LYS A 531 5.63 27.84 18.40
C LYS A 531 6.90 27.99 19.25
N SER A 532 6.86 27.58 20.51
CA SER A 532 7.97 27.68 21.46
C SER A 532 8.65 26.33 21.75
N MET A 533 8.30 25.28 21.01
CA MET A 533 8.82 23.93 21.24
C MET A 533 9.87 23.58 20.20
N SER A 534 10.92 22.88 20.62
CA SER A 534 11.87 22.27 19.69
C SER A 534 11.24 21.08 18.95
N VAL A 535 11.80 20.69 17.80
CA VAL A 535 11.45 19.44 17.08
C VAL A 535 11.39 18.25 18.03
N THR A 536 12.41 18.10 18.90
CA THR A 536 12.51 17.03 19.90
C THR A 536 11.34 17.05 20.89
N ASP A 537 10.95 18.23 21.36
CA ASP A 537 9.82 18.38 22.29
C ASP A 537 8.47 18.11 21.62
N ILE A 538 8.31 18.52 20.36
CA ILE A 538 7.12 18.22 19.54
C ILE A 538 6.98 16.71 19.38
N LYS A 539 8.04 16.04 18.90
CA LYS A 539 8.11 14.58 18.73
C LYS A 539 7.77 13.84 20.02
N LYS A 540 8.44 14.20 21.11
CA LYS A 540 8.23 13.60 22.44
C LYS A 540 6.80 13.79 22.91
N THR A 541 6.24 14.99 22.74
CA THR A 541 4.85 15.28 23.16
C THR A 541 3.84 14.47 22.37
N LEU A 542 4.01 14.34 21.05
CA LEU A 542 3.14 13.53 20.21
C LEU A 542 3.16 12.06 20.63
N ARG A 543 4.34 11.48 20.86
CA ARG A 543 4.52 10.08 21.29
C ARG A 543 3.96 9.81 22.69
N ASP A 544 4.32 10.65 23.66
CA ASP A 544 4.00 10.43 25.08
C ASP A 544 2.51 10.63 25.40
N ASN A 545 1.80 11.42 24.59
CA ASN A 545 0.45 11.86 24.90
C ASN A 545 -0.61 11.35 23.93
N TRP A 546 -0.25 10.60 22.88
CA TRP A 546 -1.18 10.17 21.83
C TRP A 546 -2.47 9.52 22.36
N ASP A 547 -2.35 8.67 23.37
CA ASP A 547 -3.47 7.95 23.99
C ASP A 547 -4.05 8.61 25.25
N LYS A 548 -3.54 9.78 25.64
CA LYS A 548 -4.04 10.49 26.81
C LYS A 548 -5.38 11.13 26.53
N GLU A 549 -6.23 11.11 27.55
CA GLU A 549 -7.51 11.82 27.53
C GLU A 549 -7.27 13.31 27.76
N ILE A 550 -7.88 14.12 26.91
CA ILE A 550 -7.87 15.57 26.96
C ILE A 550 -9.30 16.09 26.89
N LYS A 551 -9.55 17.25 27.51
CA LYS A 551 -10.87 17.89 27.54
C LYS A 551 -10.93 19.05 26.55
N ILE A 552 -11.88 18.98 25.62
CA ILE A 552 -12.17 20.05 24.68
C ILE A 552 -13.65 20.40 24.80
N ASN A 553 -13.96 21.63 25.22
CA ASN A 553 -15.33 22.11 25.44
C ASN A 553 -16.15 21.19 26.35
N GLY A 554 -15.53 20.68 27.42
CA GLY A 554 -16.17 19.80 28.39
C GLY A 554 -16.39 18.35 27.95
N LYS A 555 -16.00 17.99 26.72
CA LYS A 555 -16.04 16.60 26.23
C LYS A 555 -14.64 15.98 26.27
N ASP A 556 -14.57 14.72 26.67
CA ASP A 556 -13.33 13.93 26.69
C ASP A 556 -13.03 13.38 25.30
N TYR A 557 -11.78 13.52 24.87
CA TYR A 557 -11.25 12.97 23.64
C TYR A 557 -9.89 12.33 23.90
N LYS A 558 -9.50 11.34 23.10
CA LYS A 558 -8.07 10.97 23.03
C LYS A 558 -7.32 12.03 22.23
N PHE A 559 -6.10 12.34 22.65
CA PHE A 559 -5.25 13.32 21.99
C PHE A 559 -5.05 13.01 20.49
N GLY A 560 -4.75 11.75 20.14
CA GLY A 560 -4.60 11.31 18.76
C GLY A 560 -5.90 11.37 17.94
N ASP A 561 -7.07 11.21 18.57
CA ASP A 561 -8.37 11.28 17.88
C ASP A 561 -8.67 12.71 17.38
N VAL A 562 -8.26 13.72 18.14
CA VAL A 562 -8.39 15.14 17.75
C VAL A 562 -7.52 15.45 16.52
N ILE A 563 -6.36 14.80 16.42
CA ILE A 563 -5.38 15.05 15.35
C ILE A 563 -5.70 14.22 14.10
N SER A 564 -6.03 12.94 14.24
CA SER A 564 -6.01 11.96 13.13
C SER A 564 -6.90 12.30 11.94
N ASN A 565 -8.08 12.88 12.19
CA ASN A 565 -9.07 13.25 11.17
C ASN A 565 -9.04 14.75 10.77
N TYR A 566 -8.18 15.54 11.44
CA TYR A 566 -8.09 17.02 11.37
C TYR A 566 -9.40 17.77 11.63
N PHE A 567 -9.91 17.57 12.85
CA PHE A 567 -11.15 18.09 13.46
C PHE A 567 -11.21 19.60 13.73
#